data_AF-E5AKK7-F1
#
_entry.id   AF-E5AKK7-F1
#
_cell.length_a   1.000
_cell.length_b   1.000
_cell.length_c   1.000
_cell.angle_alpha   90.00
_cell.angle_beta   90.00
_cell.angle_gamma   90.00
#
_symmetry.space_group_name_H-M   'P 1'
#
loop_
_entity.id
_entity.type
_entity.pdbx_description
1 polymer ?
#
loop_
_entity_poly.entity_id
_entity_poly.type
_entity_poly.pdbx_seq_one_letter_code
_entity_poly.pdbx_strand_id
1 'polypeptide(L)'
;MLFQKKCLGRASMEPRQDQNISCLGEPDRWVHSACILCSNGCGLEIAVKDGRIVGVRGKLDHPVNFGHLGPKGKHAWVANESRRRGRQPMVRRAKGAPLEPVSWDEALAFFMQKFQDAWEQGHGNLACYNSGQLTLEEFYTLGKLWRGGLQSSNIDGNTRLCTATAATGLMANFGADGPAASYVDIDEAELLCLYGHNVAEAQTVLWERMLAAKQRNQGRIIVVDPRKSPTVRQGADLHLQIRIGTNVALMNGLIHLLIRNGAVDLDFVRKHTVGFELMQSVVAEYSPQRVADICGIEITALETAAQWIGSTERHGFLPCCRGVLSGCGGDRILFLGQQCASAARCHRQARRGPLVNGGTALRHVEPGSWGGRLLPRLS
;
A
#
# COMPACT_ATOMS: atom_id res chain seq x y z
N MET A 1 -12.23 -21.47 -0.79
CA MET A 1 -11.55 -22.18 -1.91
C MET A 1 -12.34 -22.20 -3.23
N LEU A 2 -13.67 -22.19 -3.26
CA LEU A 2 -14.44 -22.20 -4.52
C LEU A 2 -14.51 -20.86 -5.27
N PHE A 3 -14.34 -19.72 -4.59
CA PHE A 3 -14.34 -18.39 -5.25
C PHE A 3 -13.08 -18.09 -6.08
N GLN A 4 -11.92 -18.67 -5.73
CA GLN A 4 -10.68 -18.46 -6.47
C GLN A 4 -10.68 -19.16 -7.83
N LYS A 5 -11.26 -20.37 -7.94
CA LYS A 5 -11.18 -21.18 -9.17
C LYS A 5 -11.95 -20.63 -10.37
N LYS A 6 -13.02 -19.85 -10.16
CA LYS A 6 -13.81 -19.28 -11.28
C LYS A 6 -13.22 -18.01 -11.89
N CYS A 7 -12.40 -17.25 -11.15
CA CYS A 7 -11.71 -16.06 -11.69
C CYS A 7 -10.32 -16.39 -12.27
N LEU A 8 -9.79 -17.59 -12.02
CA LEU A 8 -8.46 -18.04 -12.48
C LEU A 8 -8.41 -18.44 -13.97
N GLY A 9 -9.44 -18.14 -14.77
CA GLY A 9 -9.56 -18.59 -16.16
C GLY A 9 -8.51 -18.01 -17.13
N ARG A 10 -7.85 -16.90 -16.78
CA ARG A 10 -6.65 -16.38 -17.47
C ARG A 10 -5.84 -15.57 -16.47
N ALA A 11 -4.59 -15.98 -16.22
CA ALA A 11 -3.65 -15.14 -15.49
C ALA A 11 -3.54 -13.79 -16.21
N SER A 12 -3.60 -12.68 -15.48
CA SER A 12 -3.47 -11.34 -16.07
C SER A 12 -2.06 -11.04 -16.56
N MET A 13 -1.10 -11.80 -16.06
CA MET A 13 0.28 -11.84 -16.54
C MET A 13 0.63 -13.26 -16.94
N GLU A 14 1.39 -13.40 -18.02
CA GLU A 14 2.04 -14.66 -18.38
C GLU A 14 3.02 -15.08 -17.27
N PRO A 15 2.92 -16.30 -16.71
CA PRO A 15 3.84 -16.73 -15.66
C PRO A 15 5.29 -16.71 -16.12
N ARG A 16 6.18 -16.13 -15.31
CA ARG A 16 7.63 -16.11 -15.53
C ARG A 16 8.33 -16.52 -14.25
N GLN A 17 9.14 -17.58 -14.28
CA GLN A 17 9.93 -17.99 -13.11
C GLN A 17 11.19 -17.13 -12.99
N ASP A 18 11.08 -16.02 -12.28
CA ASP A 18 12.25 -15.22 -11.95
C ASP A 18 13.08 -15.90 -10.86
N GLN A 19 14.40 -15.97 -11.04
CA GLN A 19 15.30 -16.57 -10.06
C GLN A 19 16.63 -15.82 -9.93
N ASN A 20 17.28 -16.03 -8.80
CA ASN A 20 18.68 -15.68 -8.55
C ASN A 20 19.26 -16.73 -7.61
N ILE A 21 20.17 -17.55 -8.13
CA ILE A 21 20.77 -18.71 -7.46
C ILE A 21 22.28 -18.61 -7.61
N SER A 22 23.03 -18.84 -6.53
CA SER A 22 24.49 -18.76 -6.51
C SER A 22 25.21 -20.10 -6.35
N CYS A 23 24.49 -21.21 -6.15
CA CYS A 23 25.14 -22.52 -5.97
C CYS A 23 25.51 -23.18 -7.31
N LEU A 24 26.60 -23.96 -7.27
CA LEU A 24 26.89 -24.95 -8.31
C LEU A 24 26.05 -26.21 -8.03
N GLY A 25 25.36 -26.72 -9.04
CA GLY A 25 24.42 -27.84 -8.95
C GLY A 25 23.09 -27.47 -8.26
N GLU A 26 22.24 -28.47 -8.05
CA GLU A 26 20.91 -28.28 -7.45
C GLU A 26 20.97 -27.95 -5.95
N PRO A 27 20.01 -27.16 -5.43
CA PRO A 27 19.77 -27.02 -4.00
C PRO A 27 19.27 -28.32 -3.37
N ASP A 28 19.55 -28.52 -2.08
CA ASP A 28 19.07 -29.69 -1.33
C ASP A 28 17.53 -29.65 -1.15
N ARG A 29 16.98 -28.45 -0.99
CA ARG A 29 15.53 -28.24 -0.89
C ARG A 29 15.10 -26.81 -1.24
N TRP A 30 13.82 -26.69 -1.56
CA TRP A 30 13.12 -25.42 -1.76
C TRP A 30 12.12 -25.20 -0.62
N VAL A 31 12.16 -24.02 0.00
CA VAL A 31 11.28 -23.66 1.12
C VAL A 31 10.38 -22.51 0.71
N HIS A 32 9.07 -22.72 0.76
CA HIS A 32 8.09 -21.68 0.46
C HIS A 32 8.18 -20.51 1.45
N SER A 33 8.13 -19.30 0.93
CA SER A 33 8.14 -18.07 1.73
C SER A 33 7.52 -16.90 0.94
N ALA A 34 7.52 -15.71 1.52
CA ALA A 34 7.06 -14.47 0.92
C ALA A 34 8.16 -13.41 0.96
N CYS A 35 8.16 -12.51 -0.02
CA CYS A 35 9.06 -11.36 -0.03
C CYS A 35 8.67 -10.36 1.07
N ILE A 36 9.60 -10.06 1.97
CA ILE A 36 9.37 -9.20 3.15
C ILE A 36 9.78 -7.73 2.96
N LEU A 37 10.11 -7.29 1.74
CA LEU A 37 10.66 -5.94 1.52
C LEU A 37 9.62 -4.89 1.12
N CYS A 38 8.53 -5.29 0.45
CA CYS A 38 7.46 -4.37 0.08
C CYS A 38 6.09 -5.01 0.36
N SER A 39 5.03 -4.22 0.34
CA SER A 39 3.68 -4.69 0.63
C SER A 39 3.04 -5.56 -0.46
N ASN A 40 3.75 -5.89 -1.53
CA ASN A 40 3.18 -6.73 -2.58
C ASN A 40 2.86 -8.14 -2.08
N GLY A 41 3.68 -8.69 -1.17
CA GLY A 41 3.54 -10.09 -0.74
C GLY A 41 3.79 -11.08 -1.88
N CYS A 42 4.82 -10.85 -2.70
CA CYS A 42 5.20 -11.80 -3.74
C CYS A 42 5.59 -13.15 -3.11
N GLY A 43 5.00 -14.25 -3.59
CA GLY A 43 5.36 -15.59 -3.19
C GLY A 43 6.65 -16.05 -3.86
N LEU A 44 7.53 -16.67 -3.08
CA LEU A 44 8.81 -17.18 -3.54
C LEU A 44 9.16 -18.50 -2.85
N GLU A 45 10.20 -19.14 -3.37
CA GLU A 45 10.83 -20.30 -2.78
C GLU A 45 12.30 -19.99 -2.54
N ILE A 46 12.77 -20.32 -1.34
CA ILE A 46 14.15 -20.13 -0.91
C ILE A 46 14.92 -21.42 -1.19
N ALA A 47 16.01 -21.33 -1.95
CA ALA A 47 16.92 -22.44 -2.17
C ALA A 47 17.83 -22.61 -0.96
N VAL A 48 17.88 -23.82 -0.40
CA VAL A 48 18.76 -24.17 0.71
C VAL A 48 19.74 -25.24 0.28
N LYS A 49 21.03 -25.03 0.56
CA LYS A 49 22.10 -26.00 0.36
C LYS A 49 23.10 -25.93 1.50
N ASP A 50 23.52 -27.07 2.04
CA ASP A 50 24.45 -27.16 3.18
C ASP A 50 24.01 -26.30 4.39
N GLY A 51 22.70 -26.25 4.64
CA GLY A 51 22.09 -25.46 5.71
C GLY A 51 22.12 -23.93 5.48
N ARG A 52 22.51 -23.45 4.30
CA ARG A 52 22.59 -22.02 3.95
C ARG A 52 21.63 -21.65 2.83
N ILE A 53 21.24 -20.38 2.80
CA ILE A 53 20.46 -19.84 1.69
C ILE A 53 21.39 -19.62 0.51
N VAL A 54 21.06 -20.20 -0.64
CA VAL A 54 21.86 -20.11 -1.88
C VAL A 54 21.11 -19.48 -3.04
N GLY A 55 19.89 -19.01 -2.81
CA GLY A 55 19.10 -18.38 -3.85
C GLY A 55 17.62 -18.27 -3.53
N VAL A 56 16.90 -17.68 -4.46
CA VAL A 56 15.44 -17.64 -4.48
C VAL A 56 14.92 -17.80 -5.89
N ARG A 57 13.70 -18.34 -6.02
CA ARG A 57 12.91 -18.28 -7.25
C ARG A 57 11.47 -17.87 -6.95
N GLY A 58 10.79 -17.24 -7.88
CA GLY A 58 9.39 -16.89 -7.72
C GLY A 58 8.49 -18.11 -7.86
N LYS A 59 7.41 -18.12 -7.07
CA LYS A 59 6.41 -19.20 -7.10
C LYS A 59 5.41 -18.96 -8.23
N LEU A 60 5.37 -19.87 -9.21
CA LEU A 60 4.61 -19.72 -10.47
C LEU A 60 3.09 -19.65 -10.27
N ASP A 61 2.55 -20.43 -9.35
CA ASP A 61 1.12 -20.50 -9.02
C ASP A 61 0.68 -19.43 -7.98
N HIS A 62 1.59 -18.53 -7.56
CA HIS A 62 1.26 -17.52 -6.58
C HIS A 62 0.42 -16.38 -7.18
N PRO A 63 -0.77 -16.07 -6.62
CA PRO A 63 -1.78 -15.21 -7.26
C PRO A 63 -1.39 -13.74 -7.38
N VAL A 64 -0.36 -13.31 -6.64
CA VAL A 64 0.14 -11.93 -6.68
C VAL A 64 1.10 -11.71 -7.85
N ASN A 65 2.06 -12.62 -8.02
CA ASN A 65 3.24 -12.37 -8.85
C ASN A 65 3.45 -13.38 -9.98
N PHE A 66 2.75 -14.51 -10.01
CA PHE A 66 2.87 -15.51 -11.10
C PHE A 66 4.33 -15.91 -11.41
N GLY A 67 5.17 -16.02 -10.37
CA GLY A 67 6.59 -16.29 -10.47
C GLY A 67 7.51 -15.07 -10.66
N HIS A 68 6.97 -13.87 -10.94
CA HIS A 68 7.77 -12.67 -11.13
C HIS A 68 8.38 -12.19 -9.81
N LEU A 69 9.60 -11.68 -9.86
CA LEU A 69 10.30 -11.08 -8.72
C LEU A 69 10.98 -9.78 -9.13
N GLY A 70 10.72 -8.72 -8.37
CA GLY A 70 11.46 -7.45 -8.52
C GLY A 70 12.91 -7.57 -8.02
N PRO A 71 13.77 -6.57 -8.31
CA PRO A 71 15.16 -6.56 -7.87
C PRO A 71 15.34 -6.80 -6.37
N LYS A 72 14.46 -6.18 -5.56
CA LYS A 72 14.39 -6.37 -4.11
C LYS A 72 14.17 -7.84 -3.73
N GLY A 73 13.16 -8.48 -4.32
CA GLY A 73 12.85 -9.89 -4.03
C GLY A 73 13.95 -10.85 -4.49
N LYS A 74 14.53 -10.62 -5.68
CA LYS A 74 15.61 -11.47 -6.22
C LYS A 74 16.89 -11.45 -5.38
N HIS A 75 17.21 -10.32 -4.73
CA HIS A 75 18.50 -10.13 -4.05
C HIS A 75 18.41 -10.03 -2.53
N ALA A 76 17.21 -9.99 -1.94
CA ALA A 76 17.02 -9.83 -0.49
C ALA A 76 17.82 -10.84 0.33
N TRP A 77 17.93 -12.08 -0.17
CA TRP A 77 18.56 -13.18 0.53
C TRP A 77 20.07 -12.98 0.73
N VAL A 78 20.74 -12.20 -0.12
CA VAL A 78 22.20 -11.96 -0.08
C VAL A 78 22.64 -11.31 1.24
N ALA A 79 21.79 -10.47 1.83
CA ALA A 79 22.10 -9.77 3.07
C ALA A 79 22.26 -10.72 4.29
N ASN A 80 21.71 -11.94 4.23
CA ASN A 80 21.78 -12.90 5.33
C ASN A 80 23.21 -13.36 5.64
N GLU A 81 24.09 -13.40 4.62
CA GLU A 81 25.50 -13.76 4.74
C GLU A 81 26.44 -12.54 4.71
N SER A 82 25.88 -11.33 4.84
CA SER A 82 26.71 -10.12 4.92
C SER A 82 27.64 -10.18 6.13
N ARG A 83 28.94 -9.87 5.91
CA ARG A 83 29.93 -9.71 6.98
C ARG A 83 29.56 -8.61 7.99
N ARG A 84 28.66 -7.71 7.61
CA ARG A 84 28.16 -6.61 8.46
C ARG A 84 26.94 -7.00 9.31
N ARG A 85 26.41 -8.22 9.17
CA ARG A 85 25.28 -8.69 9.97
C ARG A 85 25.71 -8.81 11.43
N GLY A 86 24.97 -8.18 12.34
CA GLY A 86 25.16 -8.38 13.78
C GLY A 86 24.90 -9.84 14.15
N ARG A 87 25.88 -10.50 14.78
CA ARG A 87 25.80 -11.92 15.19
C ARG A 87 25.80 -12.13 16.70
N GLN A 88 26.07 -11.09 17.47
CA GLN A 88 26.12 -11.11 18.92
C GLN A 88 25.57 -9.81 19.50
N PRO A 89 24.99 -9.84 20.71
CA PRO A 89 24.59 -8.62 21.42
C PRO A 89 25.77 -7.69 21.67
N MET A 90 25.48 -6.39 21.74
CA MET A 90 26.46 -5.37 22.09
C MET A 90 25.83 -4.37 23.05
N VAL A 91 26.59 -3.95 24.07
CA VAL A 91 26.13 -2.99 25.08
C VAL A 91 26.99 -1.73 25.03
N ARG A 92 26.34 -0.59 25.28
CA ARG A 92 26.99 0.70 25.53
C ARG A 92 26.65 1.14 26.94
N ARG A 93 27.62 1.08 27.86
CA ARG A 93 27.37 1.33 29.29
C ARG A 93 27.21 2.81 29.64
N ALA A 94 27.81 3.69 28.86
CA ALA A 94 27.70 5.13 29.02
C ALA A 94 27.53 5.84 27.67
N LYS A 95 26.79 6.95 27.66
CA LYS A 95 26.62 7.77 26.46
C LYS A 95 27.99 8.20 25.93
N GLY A 96 28.28 7.90 24.67
CA GLY A 96 29.57 8.18 24.03
C GLY A 96 30.64 7.09 24.17
N ALA A 97 30.50 6.13 25.09
CA ALA A 97 31.42 4.98 25.21
C ALA A 97 31.29 4.03 24.00
N PRO A 98 32.31 3.24 23.64
CA PRO A 98 32.20 2.27 22.54
C PRO A 98 31.14 1.19 22.81
N LEU A 99 30.69 0.51 21.75
CA LEU A 99 29.87 -0.69 21.87
C LEU A 99 30.77 -1.90 22.14
N GLU A 100 30.45 -2.66 23.17
CA GLU A 100 31.19 -3.83 23.61
C GLU A 100 30.37 -5.10 23.32
N PRO A 101 30.94 -6.12 22.67
CA PRO A 101 30.32 -7.44 22.57
C PRO A 101 30.10 -8.06 23.95
N VAL A 102 28.92 -8.62 24.19
CA VAL A 102 28.57 -9.29 25.45
C VAL A 102 27.76 -10.56 25.19
N SER A 103 27.62 -11.41 26.22
CA SER A 103 26.72 -12.57 26.15
C SER A 103 25.25 -12.14 26.11
N TRP A 104 24.37 -13.05 25.71
CA TRP A 104 22.93 -12.83 25.77
C TRP A 104 22.43 -12.60 27.19
N ASP A 105 22.93 -13.36 28.17
CA ASP A 105 22.53 -13.22 29.57
C ASP A 105 22.91 -11.85 30.11
N GLU A 106 24.12 -11.36 29.79
CA GLU A 106 24.56 -10.04 30.22
C GLU A 106 23.76 -8.92 29.53
N ALA A 107 23.51 -9.04 28.21
CA ALA A 107 22.71 -8.06 27.48
C ALA A 107 21.28 -7.96 28.02
N LEU A 108 20.65 -9.10 28.31
CA LEU A 108 19.31 -9.17 28.89
C LEU A 108 19.30 -8.64 30.31
N ALA A 109 20.26 -8.99 31.16
CA ALA A 109 20.35 -8.46 32.52
C ALA A 109 20.53 -6.93 32.52
N PHE A 110 21.39 -6.40 31.65
CA PHE A 110 21.60 -4.96 31.50
C PHE A 110 20.34 -4.24 31.01
N PHE A 111 19.66 -4.80 29.99
CA PHE A 111 18.39 -4.28 29.51
C PHE A 111 17.33 -4.30 30.62
N MET A 112 17.16 -5.43 31.31
CA MET A 112 16.15 -5.60 32.35
C MET A 112 16.35 -4.64 33.52
N GLN A 113 17.59 -4.42 33.97
CA GLN A 113 17.88 -3.44 35.02
C GLN A 113 17.39 -2.05 34.60
N LYS A 114 17.79 -1.57 33.42
CA LYS A 114 17.40 -0.23 32.94
C LYS A 114 15.91 -0.11 32.65
N PHE A 115 15.31 -1.19 32.17
CA PHE A 115 13.89 -1.24 31.87
C PHE A 115 13.05 -1.21 33.15
N GLN A 116 13.45 -1.95 34.18
CA GLN A 116 12.83 -1.94 35.52
C GLN A 116 12.97 -0.57 36.19
N ASP A 117 14.18 0.02 36.19
CA ASP A 117 14.42 1.36 36.75
C ASP A 117 13.44 2.41 36.16
N ALA A 118 13.17 2.33 34.85
CA ALA A 118 12.24 3.22 34.16
C ALA A 118 10.77 2.88 34.45
N TRP A 119 10.43 1.59 34.51
CA TRP A 119 9.08 1.11 34.76
C TRP A 119 8.60 1.44 36.19
N GLU A 120 9.47 1.32 37.19
CA GLU A 120 9.18 1.67 38.60
C GLU A 120 8.84 3.15 38.78
N GLN A 121 9.39 4.02 37.92
CA GLN A 121 9.07 5.45 37.91
C GLN A 121 7.71 5.75 37.24
N GLY A 122 7.08 4.76 36.61
CA GLY A 122 5.77 4.86 35.99
C GLY A 122 5.69 4.24 34.60
N HIS A 123 4.55 3.63 34.29
CA HIS A 123 4.33 2.91 33.02
C HIS A 123 4.44 3.80 31.77
N GLY A 124 4.24 5.12 31.94
CA GLY A 124 4.40 6.13 30.88
C GLY A 124 5.85 6.43 30.50
N ASN A 125 6.84 6.01 31.30
CA ASN A 125 8.26 6.22 31.01
C ASN A 125 8.83 5.24 29.98
N LEU A 126 8.05 4.23 29.60
CA LEU A 126 8.41 3.29 28.56
C LEU A 126 7.82 3.75 27.23
N ALA A 127 8.58 3.58 26.15
CA ALA A 127 8.09 3.75 24.77
C ALA A 127 8.64 2.64 23.87
N CYS A 128 7.80 2.13 22.96
CA CYS A 128 8.17 1.13 21.97
C CYS A 128 7.96 1.69 20.57
N TYR A 129 8.99 1.59 19.72
CA TYR A 129 8.89 1.89 18.30
C TYR A 129 9.14 0.61 17.49
N ASN A 130 8.07 0.07 16.91
CA ASN A 130 8.09 -1.23 16.21
C ASN A 130 8.26 -1.09 14.70
N SER A 131 8.25 -2.22 14.00
CA SER A 131 8.49 -2.32 12.57
C SER A 131 7.40 -3.11 11.85
N GLY A 132 6.93 -2.56 10.73
CA GLY A 132 6.05 -3.21 9.74
C GLY A 132 6.68 -4.42 9.04
N GLN A 133 7.92 -4.80 9.39
CA GLN A 133 8.57 -6.03 8.96
C GLN A 133 8.32 -7.21 9.90
N LEU A 134 7.77 -6.98 11.09
CA LEU A 134 7.40 -8.06 12.00
C LEU A 134 6.29 -8.93 11.39
N THR A 135 6.30 -10.20 11.74
CA THR A 135 5.20 -11.13 11.48
C THR A 135 3.96 -10.75 12.29
N LEU A 136 2.80 -11.28 11.90
CA LEU A 136 1.54 -11.03 12.58
C LEU A 136 1.61 -11.48 14.05
N GLU A 137 2.23 -12.64 14.29
CA GLU A 137 2.38 -13.28 15.58
C GLU A 137 3.29 -12.46 16.50
N GLU A 138 4.40 -11.93 15.96
CA GLU A 138 5.30 -11.03 16.67
C GLU A 138 4.59 -9.71 17.03
N PHE A 139 3.85 -9.13 16.09
CA PHE A 139 3.06 -7.91 16.33
C PHE A 139 2.03 -8.10 17.44
N TYR A 140 1.29 -9.20 17.39
CA TYR A 140 0.29 -9.53 18.39
C TYR A 140 0.91 -9.76 19.77
N THR A 141 2.02 -10.51 19.81
CA THR A 141 2.76 -10.78 21.04
C THR A 141 3.30 -9.49 21.65
N LEU A 142 3.90 -8.62 20.84
CA LEU A 142 4.40 -7.31 21.28
C LEU A 142 3.26 -6.44 21.81
N GLY A 143 2.12 -6.40 21.13
CA GLY A 143 0.95 -5.65 21.57
C GLY A 143 0.40 -6.15 22.91
N LYS A 144 0.31 -7.47 23.11
CA LYS A 144 -0.09 -8.09 24.37
C LYS A 144 0.88 -7.79 25.50
N LEU A 145 2.18 -7.98 25.26
CA LEU A 145 3.21 -7.70 26.25
C LEU A 145 3.18 -6.23 26.67
N TRP A 146 3.12 -5.32 25.70
CA TRP A 146 3.24 -3.89 25.95
C TRP A 146 1.99 -3.28 26.59
N ARG A 147 0.81 -3.54 26.01
CA ARG A 147 -0.44 -2.96 26.50
C ARG A 147 -1.04 -3.77 27.66
N GLY A 148 -1.03 -5.09 27.55
CA GLY A 148 -1.62 -5.98 28.55
C GLY A 148 -0.70 -6.24 29.73
N GLY A 149 0.58 -6.53 29.47
CA GLY A 149 1.56 -6.82 30.51
C GLY A 149 2.11 -5.57 31.18
N LEU A 150 2.75 -4.70 30.40
CA LEU A 150 3.43 -3.50 30.90
C LEU A 150 2.50 -2.30 31.12
N GLN A 151 1.23 -2.43 30.71
CA GLN A 151 0.20 -1.41 30.87
C GLN A 151 0.62 -0.02 30.35
N SER A 152 1.42 0.00 29.28
CA SER A 152 1.85 1.23 28.63
C SER A 152 1.10 1.45 27.31
N SER A 153 0.60 2.67 27.11
CA SER A 153 -0.03 3.08 25.85
C SER A 153 0.98 3.51 24.78
N ASN A 154 2.23 3.74 25.17
CA ASN A 154 3.27 4.35 24.35
C ASN A 154 3.92 3.32 23.42
N ILE A 155 3.17 2.92 22.39
CA ILE A 155 3.65 2.04 21.33
C ILE A 155 3.26 2.63 19.99
N ASP A 156 4.24 2.77 19.11
CA ASP A 156 4.05 3.24 17.74
C ASP A 156 4.98 2.49 16.78
N GLY A 157 4.91 2.79 15.49
CA GLY A 157 5.80 2.21 14.50
C GLY A 157 5.85 3.00 13.21
N ASN A 158 6.64 2.51 12.26
CA ASN A 158 6.79 3.11 10.93
C ASN A 158 5.47 3.25 10.15
N THR A 159 4.43 2.48 10.51
CA THR A 159 3.09 2.58 9.92
C THR A 159 2.43 3.94 10.18
N ARG A 160 2.80 4.65 11.25
CA ARG A 160 2.34 6.01 11.54
C ARG A 160 2.71 7.00 10.46
N LEU A 161 3.98 7.01 10.07
CA LEU A 161 4.51 7.98 9.12
C LEU A 161 3.98 7.73 7.70
N CYS A 162 3.77 6.46 7.35
CA CYS A 162 3.40 6.14 5.97
C CYS A 162 1.89 6.00 5.77
N THR A 163 1.11 5.47 6.71
CA THR A 163 -0.23 4.92 6.40
C THR A 163 -1.36 5.29 7.36
N ALA A 164 -1.03 6.02 8.43
CA ALA A 164 -1.98 6.55 9.41
C ALA A 164 -3.18 7.27 8.78
N THR A 165 -2.88 8.26 7.96
CA THR A 165 -3.86 9.16 7.36
C THR A 165 -4.81 8.41 6.43
N ALA A 166 -4.30 7.39 5.72
CA ALA A 166 -5.07 6.53 4.84
C ALA A 166 -6.07 5.71 5.63
N ALA A 167 -5.61 5.06 6.71
CA ALA A 167 -6.47 4.28 7.58
C ALA A 167 -7.59 5.14 8.17
N THR A 168 -7.27 6.34 8.68
CA THR A 168 -8.30 7.26 9.21
C THR A 168 -9.32 7.66 8.16
N GLY A 169 -8.87 7.98 6.94
CA GLY A 169 -9.77 8.35 5.86
C GLY A 169 -10.66 7.19 5.38
N LEU A 170 -10.10 5.98 5.26
CA LEU A 170 -10.88 4.78 4.95
C LEU A 170 -11.89 4.45 6.05
N MET A 171 -11.50 4.51 7.33
CA MET A 171 -12.41 4.26 8.45
C MET A 171 -13.57 5.27 8.46
N ALA A 172 -13.28 6.55 8.22
CA ALA A 172 -14.30 7.59 8.20
C ALA A 172 -15.31 7.43 7.04
N ASN A 173 -14.93 6.77 5.94
CA ASN A 173 -15.76 6.63 4.74
C ASN A 173 -16.40 5.26 4.58
N PHE A 174 -15.69 4.20 4.95
CA PHE A 174 -16.07 2.80 4.72
C PHE A 174 -16.16 1.97 6.01
N GLY A 175 -15.81 2.54 7.17
CA GLY A 175 -15.83 1.83 8.45
C GLY A 175 -14.73 0.77 8.62
N ALA A 176 -13.79 0.66 7.67
CA ALA A 176 -12.68 -0.27 7.70
C ALA A 176 -11.36 0.46 7.42
N ASP A 177 -10.25 -0.02 7.98
CA ASP A 177 -8.91 0.54 7.74
C ASP A 177 -8.18 -0.11 6.54
N GLY A 178 -8.79 -1.15 5.95
CA GLY A 178 -8.34 -1.96 4.81
C GLY A 178 -8.66 -1.39 3.42
N PRO A 179 -7.81 -1.63 2.38
CA PRO A 179 -8.15 -1.30 1.01
C PRO A 179 -9.36 -2.12 0.58
N ALA A 180 -10.26 -1.48 -0.16
CA ALA A 180 -11.45 -2.14 -0.70
C ALA A 180 -11.14 -3.04 -1.91
N ALA A 181 -10.01 -2.81 -2.58
CA ALA A 181 -9.62 -3.51 -3.80
C ALA A 181 -8.56 -4.61 -3.58
N SER A 182 -8.63 -5.62 -4.44
CA SER A 182 -7.71 -6.73 -4.56
C SER A 182 -6.80 -6.58 -5.78
N TYR A 183 -5.87 -7.53 -5.97
CA TYR A 183 -5.08 -7.57 -7.20
C TYR A 183 -5.89 -7.97 -8.43
N VAL A 184 -7.00 -8.69 -8.26
CA VAL A 184 -7.89 -9.10 -9.37
C VAL A 184 -8.60 -7.88 -9.94
N ASP A 185 -8.95 -6.90 -9.11
CA ASP A 185 -9.60 -5.67 -9.58
C ASP A 185 -8.66 -4.85 -10.47
N ILE A 186 -7.34 -4.90 -10.22
CA ILE A 186 -6.34 -4.27 -11.08
C ILE A 186 -6.27 -4.97 -12.44
N ASP A 187 -6.41 -6.29 -12.45
CA ASP A 187 -6.37 -7.06 -13.69
C ASP A 187 -7.50 -6.68 -14.63
N GLU A 188 -8.69 -6.40 -14.08
CA GLU A 188 -9.93 -6.12 -14.81
C GLU A 188 -10.15 -4.62 -15.12
N ALA A 189 -9.30 -3.74 -14.57
CA ALA A 189 -9.44 -2.30 -14.76
C ALA A 189 -9.13 -1.87 -16.21
N GLU A 190 -10.01 -1.05 -16.77
CA GLU A 190 -9.85 -0.35 -18.04
C GLU A 190 -9.28 1.06 -17.85
N LEU A 191 -9.34 1.60 -16.63
CA LEU A 191 -8.70 2.85 -16.26
C LEU A 191 -8.05 2.72 -14.89
N LEU A 192 -6.77 3.06 -14.78
CA LEU A 192 -6.04 3.11 -13.51
C LEU A 192 -5.62 4.55 -13.23
N CYS A 193 -6.05 5.11 -12.09
CA CYS A 193 -5.68 6.46 -11.70
C CYS A 193 -4.69 6.43 -10.52
N LEU A 194 -3.45 6.87 -10.77
CA LEU A 194 -2.34 6.83 -9.83
C LEU A 194 -2.10 8.20 -9.22
N TYR A 195 -2.41 8.35 -7.93
CA TYR A 195 -2.21 9.62 -7.21
C TYR A 195 -1.00 9.55 -6.30
N GLY A 196 0.04 10.31 -6.64
CA GLY A 196 1.32 10.34 -5.93
C GLY A 196 2.05 8.99 -5.88
N HIS A 197 1.72 8.07 -6.80
CA HIS A 197 2.15 6.67 -6.74
C HIS A 197 3.17 6.32 -7.82
N ASN A 198 4.45 6.28 -7.43
CA ASN A 198 5.52 5.80 -8.31
C ASN A 198 5.67 4.27 -8.22
N VAL A 199 4.71 3.55 -8.79
CA VAL A 199 4.65 2.07 -8.74
C VAL A 199 5.87 1.43 -9.40
N ALA A 200 6.37 2.01 -10.50
CA ALA A 200 7.48 1.47 -11.28
C ALA A 200 8.76 1.28 -10.46
N GLU A 201 9.03 2.14 -9.46
CA GLU A 201 10.18 2.00 -8.57
C GLU A 201 9.83 1.25 -7.28
N ALA A 202 8.69 1.59 -6.67
CA ALA A 202 8.32 1.07 -5.36
C ALA A 202 7.94 -0.41 -5.43
N GLN A 203 7.18 -0.80 -6.46
CA GLN A 203 6.46 -2.07 -6.56
C GLN A 203 6.53 -2.63 -7.99
N THR A 204 7.74 -2.90 -8.48
CA THR A 204 8.00 -3.30 -9.89
C THR A 204 7.11 -4.44 -10.40
N VAL A 205 6.84 -5.48 -9.60
CA VAL A 205 5.98 -6.60 -10.00
C VAL A 205 4.52 -6.17 -10.17
N LEU A 206 4.05 -5.24 -9.32
CA LEU A 206 2.72 -4.67 -9.48
C LEU A 206 2.66 -3.80 -10.73
N TRP A 207 3.74 -3.07 -11.04
CA TRP A 207 3.82 -2.28 -12.26
C TRP A 207 3.76 -3.15 -13.52
N GLU A 208 4.50 -4.26 -13.57
CA GLU A 208 4.40 -5.25 -14.66
C GLU A 208 2.94 -5.74 -14.82
N ARG A 209 2.25 -6.02 -13.70
CA ARG A 209 0.85 -6.45 -13.70
C ARG A 209 -0.10 -5.38 -14.24
N MET A 210 0.10 -4.13 -13.86
CA MET A 210 -0.70 -3.01 -14.35
C MET A 210 -0.50 -2.77 -15.85
N LEU A 211 0.74 -2.90 -16.35
CA LEU A 211 1.02 -2.78 -17.78
C LEU A 211 0.40 -3.93 -18.59
N ALA A 212 0.47 -5.16 -18.08
CA ALA A 212 -0.18 -6.31 -18.71
C ALA A 212 -1.71 -6.15 -18.73
N ALA A 213 -2.31 -5.71 -17.62
CA ALA A 213 -3.74 -5.41 -17.54
C ALA A 213 -4.15 -4.29 -18.52
N LYS A 214 -3.37 -3.20 -18.59
CA LYS A 214 -3.57 -2.12 -19.57
C LYS A 214 -3.60 -2.64 -21.00
N GLN A 215 -2.62 -3.46 -21.40
CA GLN A 215 -2.56 -4.04 -22.74
C GLN A 215 -3.75 -4.97 -23.02
N ARG A 216 -4.05 -5.87 -22.08
CA ARG A 216 -5.14 -6.84 -22.20
C ARG A 216 -6.52 -6.18 -22.33
N ASN A 217 -6.77 -5.16 -21.53
CA ASN A 217 -8.06 -4.47 -21.48
C ASN A 217 -8.15 -3.30 -22.46
N GLN A 218 -7.07 -3.01 -23.20
CA GLN A 218 -6.93 -1.78 -23.98
C GLN A 218 -7.23 -0.52 -23.14
N GLY A 219 -6.81 -0.59 -21.87
CA GLY A 219 -7.10 0.41 -20.85
C GLY A 219 -6.14 1.60 -20.89
N ARG A 220 -6.36 2.54 -19.98
CA ARG A 220 -5.57 3.77 -19.83
C ARG A 220 -5.07 3.94 -18.39
N ILE A 221 -4.00 4.71 -18.23
CA ILE A 221 -3.41 5.07 -16.94
C ILE A 221 -3.30 6.58 -16.84
N ILE A 222 -3.95 7.16 -15.83
CA ILE A 222 -3.76 8.56 -15.43
C ILE A 222 -2.75 8.58 -14.29
N VAL A 223 -1.74 9.44 -14.37
CA VAL A 223 -0.76 9.65 -13.30
C VAL A 223 -0.82 11.08 -12.82
N VAL A 224 -1.04 11.26 -11.52
CA VAL A 224 -1.00 12.54 -10.83
C VAL A 224 0.26 12.56 -9.97
N ASP A 225 1.30 13.21 -10.46
CA ASP A 225 2.59 13.32 -9.77
C ASP A 225 3.27 14.64 -10.20
N PRO A 226 3.74 15.48 -9.27
CA PRO A 226 4.51 16.68 -9.62
C PRO A 226 5.80 16.35 -10.41
N ARG A 227 6.30 15.11 -10.32
CA ARG A 227 7.52 14.66 -10.96
C ARG A 227 7.22 13.74 -12.15
N LYS A 228 8.06 13.84 -13.19
CA LYS A 228 8.08 12.90 -14.32
C LYS A 228 8.83 11.62 -13.96
N SER A 229 8.23 10.83 -13.07
CA SER A 229 8.77 9.54 -12.58
C SER A 229 8.81 8.48 -13.69
N PRO A 230 9.52 7.35 -13.49
CA PRO A 230 9.49 6.22 -14.44
C PRO A 230 8.06 5.71 -14.70
N THR A 231 7.18 5.76 -13.70
CA THR A 231 5.74 5.42 -13.87
C THR A 231 5.09 6.30 -14.93
N VAL A 232 5.36 7.62 -14.91
CA VAL A 232 4.90 8.56 -15.94
C VAL A 232 5.48 8.19 -17.30
N ARG A 233 6.80 8.03 -17.39
CA ARG A 233 7.50 7.84 -18.67
C ARG A 233 7.17 6.52 -19.36
N GLN A 234 6.87 5.47 -18.61
CA GLN A 234 6.71 4.11 -19.14
C GLN A 234 5.26 3.75 -19.49
N GLY A 235 4.26 4.34 -18.82
CA GLY A 235 2.89 3.82 -18.94
C GLY A 235 1.76 4.83 -18.82
N ALA A 236 2.01 6.10 -18.50
CA ALA A 236 0.95 7.10 -18.38
C ALA A 236 0.41 7.49 -19.76
N ASP A 237 -0.90 7.44 -19.93
CA ASP A 237 -1.61 8.02 -21.08
C ASP A 237 -1.97 9.49 -20.84
N LEU A 238 -2.15 9.86 -19.56
CA LEU A 238 -2.34 11.24 -19.13
C LEU A 238 -1.52 11.51 -17.87
N HIS A 239 -0.70 12.56 -17.90
CA HIS A 239 0.09 13.01 -16.75
C HIS A 239 -0.43 14.36 -16.26
N LEU A 240 -0.99 14.40 -15.06
CA LEU A 240 -1.36 15.62 -14.36
C LEU A 240 -0.21 16.05 -13.47
N GLN A 241 0.66 16.91 -14.01
CA GLN A 241 1.82 17.45 -13.30
C GLN A 241 1.41 18.61 -12.37
N ILE A 242 0.71 18.29 -11.29
CA ILE A 242 0.23 19.29 -10.33
C ILE A 242 1.35 19.90 -9.49
N ARG A 243 1.10 21.08 -8.90
CA ARG A 243 1.91 21.66 -7.84
C ARG A 243 1.80 20.83 -6.55
N ILE A 244 2.91 20.74 -5.81
CA ILE A 244 2.97 19.99 -4.55
C ILE A 244 1.92 20.56 -3.56
N GLY A 245 1.17 19.69 -2.91
CA GLY A 245 0.16 20.06 -1.91
C GLY A 245 -1.23 20.40 -2.47
N THR A 246 -1.44 20.35 -3.79
CA THR A 246 -2.71 20.75 -4.42
C THR A 246 -3.68 19.59 -4.73
N ASN A 247 -3.39 18.38 -4.23
CA ASN A 247 -4.18 17.17 -4.49
C ASN A 247 -5.67 17.34 -4.17
N VAL A 248 -6.02 18.00 -3.06
CA VAL A 248 -7.42 18.19 -2.65
C VAL A 248 -8.18 19.07 -3.64
N ALA A 249 -7.55 20.14 -4.13
CA ALA A 249 -8.15 21.01 -5.14
C ALA A 249 -8.40 20.25 -6.46
N LEU A 250 -7.44 19.42 -6.89
CA LEU A 250 -7.62 18.54 -8.05
C LEU A 250 -8.81 17.60 -7.87
N MET A 251 -8.90 16.92 -6.72
CA MET A 251 -9.99 15.97 -6.44
C MET A 251 -11.35 16.67 -6.43
N ASN A 252 -11.47 17.83 -5.79
CA ASN A 252 -12.71 18.61 -5.79
C ASN A 252 -13.11 19.04 -7.21
N GLY A 253 -12.15 19.45 -8.03
CA GLY A 253 -12.38 19.79 -9.45
C GLY A 253 -12.87 18.61 -10.29
N LEU A 254 -12.29 17.42 -10.07
CA LEU A 254 -12.74 16.21 -10.76
C LEU A 254 -14.18 15.84 -10.36
N ILE A 255 -14.52 15.92 -9.07
CA ILE A 255 -15.88 15.65 -8.60
C ILE A 255 -16.87 16.67 -9.18
N HIS A 256 -16.51 17.96 -9.16
CA HIS A 256 -17.30 19.03 -9.77
C HIS A 256 -17.64 18.71 -11.22
N LEU A 257 -16.64 18.32 -12.01
CA LEU A 257 -16.82 17.95 -13.41
C LEU A 257 -17.65 16.69 -13.60
N LEU A 258 -17.47 15.65 -12.77
CA LEU A 258 -18.28 14.42 -12.84
C LEU A 258 -19.77 14.70 -12.57
N ILE A 259 -20.07 15.56 -11.59
CA ILE A 259 -21.45 15.99 -11.28
C ILE A 259 -22.00 16.80 -12.46
N ARG A 260 -21.27 17.81 -12.93
CA ARG A 260 -21.68 18.66 -14.06
C ARG A 260 -21.95 17.85 -15.33
N ASN A 261 -21.16 16.81 -15.58
CA ASN A 261 -21.29 15.96 -16.75
C ASN A 261 -22.35 14.85 -16.61
N GLY A 262 -23.06 14.77 -15.47
CA GLY A 262 -24.06 13.73 -15.21
C GLY A 262 -23.46 12.31 -15.15
N ALA A 263 -22.17 12.19 -14.81
CA ALA A 263 -21.46 10.91 -14.79
C ALA A 263 -21.61 10.14 -13.47
N VAL A 264 -22.39 10.67 -12.51
CA VAL A 264 -22.61 10.10 -11.18
C VAL A 264 -23.88 9.25 -11.17
N ASP A 265 -23.81 8.02 -10.63
CA ASP A 265 -24.99 7.16 -10.37
C ASP A 265 -25.71 7.66 -9.12
N LEU A 266 -26.67 8.56 -9.33
CA LEU A 266 -27.46 9.15 -8.24
C LEU A 266 -28.29 8.12 -7.46
N ASP A 267 -28.66 6.99 -8.07
CA ASP A 267 -29.40 5.94 -7.38
C ASP A 267 -28.51 5.21 -6.37
N PHE A 268 -27.24 4.97 -6.72
CA PHE A 268 -26.27 4.44 -5.77
C PHE A 268 -26.01 5.42 -4.63
N VAL A 269 -25.75 6.70 -4.96
CA VAL A 269 -25.50 7.76 -3.96
C VAL A 269 -26.63 7.80 -2.94
N ARG A 270 -27.90 7.87 -3.38
CA ARG A 270 -29.06 7.93 -2.49
C ARG A 270 -29.21 6.71 -1.59
N LYS A 271 -28.81 5.53 -2.05
CA LYS A 271 -28.98 4.27 -1.32
C LYS A 271 -27.83 3.94 -0.36
N HIS A 272 -26.62 4.41 -0.66
CA HIS A 272 -25.39 3.90 -0.03
C HIS A 272 -24.46 4.98 0.53
N THR A 273 -24.82 6.26 0.43
CA THR A 273 -23.96 7.37 0.90
C THR A 273 -24.75 8.36 1.75
N VAL A 274 -24.04 9.25 2.44
CA VAL A 274 -24.59 10.34 3.25
C VAL A 274 -23.83 11.63 2.98
N GLY A 275 -24.49 12.78 3.11
CA GLY A 275 -23.84 14.10 2.98
C GLY A 275 -23.48 14.50 1.56
N PHE A 276 -24.13 13.93 0.54
CA PHE A 276 -23.88 14.25 -0.86
C PHE A 276 -24.19 15.72 -1.18
N GLU A 277 -25.27 16.27 -0.66
CA GLU A 277 -25.69 17.65 -0.92
C GLU A 277 -24.65 18.65 -0.38
N LEU A 278 -24.12 18.40 0.81
CA LEU A 278 -23.05 19.19 1.41
C LEU A 278 -21.75 19.08 0.59
N MET A 279 -21.40 17.89 0.15
CA MET A 279 -20.25 17.69 -0.72
C MET A 279 -20.42 18.44 -2.04
N GLN A 280 -21.61 18.37 -2.64
CA GLN A 280 -21.96 19.07 -3.88
C GLN A 280 -21.81 20.59 -3.74
N SER A 281 -22.26 21.18 -2.62
CA SER A 281 -22.10 22.62 -2.39
C SER A 281 -20.64 23.03 -2.26
N VAL A 282 -19.80 22.21 -1.62
CA VAL A 282 -18.37 22.48 -1.48
C VAL A 282 -17.66 22.39 -2.83
N VAL A 283 -17.90 21.34 -3.61
CA VAL A 283 -17.21 21.17 -4.92
C VAL A 283 -17.71 22.16 -5.97
N ALA A 284 -18.89 22.76 -5.81
CA ALA A 284 -19.40 23.82 -6.69
C ALA A 284 -18.44 25.03 -6.77
N GLU A 285 -17.69 25.30 -5.71
CA GLU A 285 -16.70 26.39 -5.65
C GLU A 285 -15.40 26.11 -6.41
N TYR A 286 -15.17 24.85 -6.83
CA TYR A 286 -13.96 24.39 -7.50
C TYR A 286 -14.18 24.27 -9.02
N SER A 287 -14.41 25.42 -9.68
CA SER A 287 -14.53 25.47 -11.13
C SER A 287 -13.25 24.98 -11.83
N PRO A 288 -13.34 24.48 -13.08
CA PRO A 288 -12.18 23.97 -13.80
C PRO A 288 -11.03 24.99 -13.91
N GLN A 289 -11.35 26.27 -14.13
CA GLN A 289 -10.38 27.36 -14.15
C GLN A 289 -9.65 27.50 -12.81
N ARG A 290 -10.41 27.58 -11.71
CA ARG A 290 -9.83 27.72 -10.35
C ARG A 290 -8.92 26.55 -10.01
N VAL A 291 -9.31 25.33 -10.38
CA VAL A 291 -8.53 24.12 -10.10
C VAL A 291 -7.26 24.08 -10.94
N ALA A 292 -7.34 24.44 -12.22
CA ALA A 292 -6.20 24.59 -13.11
C ALA A 292 -5.20 25.62 -12.56
N ASP A 293 -5.68 26.78 -12.09
CA ASP A 293 -4.84 27.84 -11.53
C ASP A 293 -4.14 27.41 -10.23
N ILE A 294 -4.85 26.73 -9.32
CA ILE A 294 -4.28 26.21 -8.07
C ILE A 294 -3.24 25.14 -8.37
N CYS A 295 -3.62 24.14 -9.17
CA CYS A 295 -2.80 22.97 -9.44
C CYS A 295 -1.67 23.24 -10.44
N GLY A 296 -1.75 24.33 -11.23
CA GLY A 296 -0.80 24.62 -12.30
C GLY A 296 -0.85 23.62 -13.46
N ILE A 297 -2.06 23.20 -13.86
CA ILE A 297 -2.28 22.26 -14.97
C ILE A 297 -3.22 22.86 -16.02
N GLU A 298 -3.16 22.35 -17.24
CA GLU A 298 -4.10 22.73 -18.31
C GLU A 298 -5.52 22.25 -17.99
N ILE A 299 -6.51 23.11 -18.27
CA ILE A 299 -7.94 22.80 -18.09
C ILE A 299 -8.32 21.58 -18.95
N THR A 300 -7.80 21.52 -20.17
CA THR A 300 -8.06 20.40 -21.09
C THR A 300 -7.61 19.06 -20.51
N ALA A 301 -6.49 19.04 -19.78
CA ALA A 301 -6.00 17.83 -19.10
C ALA A 301 -6.93 17.41 -17.95
N LEU A 302 -7.43 18.39 -17.17
CA LEU A 302 -8.41 18.16 -16.10
C LEU A 302 -9.73 17.61 -16.65
N GLU A 303 -10.26 18.22 -17.72
CA GLU A 303 -11.49 17.79 -18.38
C GLU A 303 -11.35 16.41 -19.01
N THR A 304 -10.21 16.12 -19.64
CA THR A 304 -9.89 14.79 -20.18
C THR A 304 -9.88 13.74 -19.08
N ALA A 305 -9.26 14.04 -17.93
CA ALA A 305 -9.26 13.13 -16.78
C ALA A 305 -10.69 12.87 -16.28
N ALA A 306 -11.50 13.92 -16.10
CA ALA A 306 -12.90 13.78 -15.67
C ALA A 306 -13.74 12.99 -16.68
N GLN A 307 -13.53 13.22 -17.98
CA GLN A 307 -14.21 12.48 -19.04
C GLN A 307 -13.86 11.00 -19.01
N TRP A 308 -12.58 10.64 -18.91
CA TRP A 308 -12.14 9.25 -18.86
C TRP A 308 -12.70 8.55 -17.62
N ILE A 309 -12.66 9.21 -16.45
CA ILE A 309 -13.23 8.66 -15.20
C ILE A 309 -14.74 8.47 -15.34
N GLY A 310 -15.46 9.44 -15.89
CA GLY A 310 -16.92 9.38 -15.99
C GLY A 310 -17.46 8.44 -17.07
N SER A 311 -16.64 8.11 -18.07
CA SER A 311 -17.05 7.22 -19.19
C SER A 311 -16.61 5.77 -19.02
N THR A 312 -15.61 5.49 -18.16
CA THR A 312 -15.06 4.14 -18.01
C THR A 312 -15.81 3.35 -16.93
N GLU A 313 -16.40 2.22 -17.30
CA GLU A 313 -17.18 1.38 -16.37
C GLU A 313 -16.27 0.68 -15.34
N ARG A 314 -15.13 0.13 -15.77
CA ARG A 314 -14.18 -0.57 -14.88
C ARG A 314 -12.96 0.30 -14.61
N HIS A 315 -12.99 1.09 -13.55
CA HIS A 315 -11.85 1.93 -13.16
C HIS A 315 -11.36 1.63 -11.74
N GLY A 316 -10.04 1.72 -11.54
CA GLY A 316 -9.37 1.53 -10.26
C GLY A 316 -8.69 2.81 -9.81
N PHE A 317 -8.88 3.19 -8.53
CA PHE A 317 -8.24 4.35 -7.92
C PHE A 317 -7.10 3.90 -7.00
N LEU A 318 -5.86 4.31 -7.29
CA LEU A 318 -4.66 3.85 -6.59
C LEU A 318 -3.87 5.04 -6.01
N PRO A 319 -4.19 5.49 -4.79
CA PRO A 319 -3.45 6.51 -4.09
C PRO A 319 -2.25 5.89 -3.37
N CYS A 320 -1.11 6.56 -3.47
CA CYS A 320 0.05 6.24 -2.66
C CYS A 320 0.02 7.00 -1.34
N CYS A 321 0.30 6.28 -0.26
CA CYS A 321 0.21 6.85 1.07
C CYS A 321 1.23 7.98 1.32
N ARG A 322 2.39 8.01 0.65
CA ARG A 322 3.41 9.08 0.86
C ARG A 322 3.26 10.30 -0.04
N GLY A 323 2.83 10.13 -1.29
CA GLY A 323 2.73 11.26 -2.24
C GLY A 323 1.51 12.15 -2.00
N VAL A 324 0.47 11.60 -1.37
CA VAL A 324 -0.83 12.25 -1.19
C VAL A 324 -1.11 12.59 0.28
N LEU A 325 -0.63 11.78 1.24
CA LEU A 325 -1.05 11.89 2.65
C LEU A 325 -0.01 12.47 3.61
N SER A 326 1.17 12.85 3.09
CA SER A 326 2.23 13.49 3.88
C SER A 326 2.17 15.03 3.83
N GLY A 327 1.28 15.62 3.02
CA GLY A 327 1.03 17.07 2.96
C GLY A 327 -0.46 17.36 3.16
N CYS A 328 -0.77 18.36 4.01
CA CYS A 328 -2.09 18.68 4.58
C CYS A 328 -2.74 17.49 5.31
N GLY A 329 -2.74 17.57 6.63
CA GLY A 329 -3.15 16.49 7.52
C GLY A 329 -4.55 15.97 7.25
N GLY A 330 -4.74 14.66 7.40
CA GLY A 330 -6.00 14.08 7.87
C GLY A 330 -7.29 14.36 7.08
N ASP A 331 -7.25 14.96 5.90
CA ASP A 331 -8.47 15.51 5.33
C ASP A 331 -9.31 14.44 4.63
N ARG A 332 -10.54 14.35 5.14
CA ARG A 332 -11.65 13.43 4.84
C ARG A 332 -12.07 13.41 3.35
N ILE A 333 -11.50 14.29 2.55
CA ILE A 333 -11.93 14.63 1.18
C ILE A 333 -11.38 13.65 0.12
N LEU A 334 -10.21 13.03 0.38
CA LEU A 334 -9.61 12.06 -0.55
C LEU A 334 -10.49 10.85 -0.85
N PHE A 335 -11.39 10.53 0.08
CA PHE A 335 -12.32 9.42 -0.01
C PHE A 335 -13.75 9.85 -0.41
N LEU A 336 -14.06 11.15 -0.39
CA LEU A 336 -15.32 11.69 -0.92
C LEU A 336 -15.34 11.68 -2.46
N GLY A 337 -14.20 11.96 -3.09
CA GLY A 337 -14.04 11.76 -4.53
C GLY A 337 -14.13 10.29 -4.94
N GLN A 338 -13.73 9.40 -4.04
CA GLN A 338 -13.94 7.96 -4.17
C GLN A 338 -15.42 7.58 -4.00
N GLN A 339 -16.19 8.23 -3.12
CA GLN A 339 -17.64 8.02 -3.08
C GLN A 339 -18.30 8.40 -4.39
N CYS A 340 -17.92 9.50 -5.04
CA CYS A 340 -18.48 9.89 -6.35
C CYS A 340 -17.99 9.01 -7.52
N ALA A 341 -16.74 8.54 -7.50
CA ALA A 341 -16.19 7.64 -8.53
C ALA A 341 -16.66 6.19 -8.37
N SER A 342 -16.70 5.65 -7.14
CA SER A 342 -17.33 4.35 -6.85
C SER A 342 -18.86 4.42 -7.05
N ALA A 343 -19.49 5.54 -6.71
CA ALA A 343 -20.86 5.84 -7.13
C ALA A 343 -20.99 6.17 -8.61
N ALA A 344 -19.95 6.08 -9.44
CA ALA A 344 -20.15 6.24 -10.88
C ALA A 344 -20.78 4.98 -11.51
N ARG A 345 -20.75 3.79 -10.85
CA ARG A 345 -21.49 2.58 -11.30
C ARG A 345 -21.33 1.27 -10.51
N CYS A 346 -20.91 1.27 -9.23
CA CYS A 346 -20.70 0.02 -8.44
C CYS A 346 -21.90 -0.97 -8.48
N HIS A 347 -23.13 -0.50 -8.74
CA HIS A 347 -24.32 -1.35 -8.76
C HIS A 347 -24.66 -2.07 -10.09
N ARG A 348 -24.12 -1.67 -11.25
CA ARG A 348 -24.40 -2.41 -12.51
C ARG A 348 -23.75 -3.80 -12.56
N GLN A 349 -22.67 -4.01 -11.79
CA GLN A 349 -21.99 -5.30 -11.66
C GLN A 349 -22.76 -6.35 -10.85
N ALA A 350 -23.63 -5.94 -9.93
CA ALA A 350 -24.42 -6.87 -9.12
C ALA A 350 -25.43 -7.71 -9.94
N ARG A 351 -25.67 -7.37 -11.22
CA ARG A 351 -26.62 -8.08 -12.09
C ARG A 351 -25.99 -9.05 -13.11
N ARG A 352 -24.66 -9.10 -13.29
CA ARG A 352 -24.04 -9.86 -14.40
C ARG A 352 -22.80 -10.71 -14.08
N GLY A 353 -22.40 -10.90 -12.81
CA GLY A 353 -21.29 -11.80 -12.48
C GLY A 353 -20.64 -11.50 -11.13
N PRO A 354 -19.59 -12.24 -10.72
CA PRO A 354 -18.90 -12.01 -9.47
C PRO A 354 -18.27 -10.61 -9.44
N LEU A 355 -18.45 -9.92 -8.31
CA LEU A 355 -18.03 -8.55 -8.02
C LEU A 355 -16.56 -8.29 -8.41
N VAL A 356 -16.33 -7.32 -9.28
CA VAL A 356 -15.00 -6.71 -9.54
C VAL A 356 -15.13 -5.26 -9.09
N ASN A 357 -14.76 -4.97 -7.86
CA ASN A 357 -14.94 -3.64 -7.30
C ASN A 357 -13.98 -2.66 -7.97
N GLY A 358 -14.51 -1.59 -8.57
CA GLY A 358 -13.79 -0.33 -8.74
C GLY A 358 -13.49 0.26 -7.36
N GLY A 359 -12.49 -0.30 -6.69
CA GLY A 359 -12.12 0.01 -5.31
C GLY A 359 -10.76 0.69 -5.22
N THR A 360 -10.50 1.27 -4.05
CA THR A 360 -9.20 1.86 -3.76
C THR A 360 -8.21 0.80 -3.28
N ALA A 361 -7.11 0.64 -4.02
CA ALA A 361 -5.97 -0.16 -3.57
C ALA A 361 -4.94 0.78 -2.94
N LEU A 362 -5.06 1.01 -1.62
CA LEU A 362 -4.02 1.65 -0.83
C LEU A 362 -2.84 0.70 -0.67
N ARG A 363 -1.66 1.14 -1.10
CA ARG A 363 -0.44 0.33 -1.07
C ARG A 363 0.55 0.84 -0.03
N HIS A 364 1.02 -0.09 0.79
CA HIS A 364 1.94 0.15 1.89
C HIS A 364 3.39 0.03 1.44
N VAL A 365 4.30 0.54 2.25
CA VAL A 365 5.74 0.40 1.98
C VAL A 365 6.24 -0.97 2.42
N GLU A 366 5.66 -1.59 3.46
CA GLU A 366 6.14 -2.81 4.09
C GLU A 366 5.06 -3.89 4.30
N PRO A 367 5.42 -5.20 4.30
CA PRO A 367 4.48 -6.31 4.25
C PRO A 367 3.61 -6.53 5.51
N GLY A 368 4.17 -6.41 6.71
CA GLY A 368 3.47 -6.64 7.99
C GLY A 368 2.67 -5.44 8.49
N SER A 369 2.67 -4.32 7.74
CA SER A 369 1.97 -3.08 8.13
C SER A 369 0.46 -3.26 8.36
N TRP A 370 -0.17 -4.27 7.76
CA TRP A 370 -1.56 -4.65 7.99
C TRP A 370 -1.79 -5.39 9.31
N GLY A 371 -0.93 -6.35 9.64
CA GLY A 371 -1.07 -7.17 10.84
C GLY A 371 -0.91 -6.38 12.13
N GLY A 372 -0.05 -5.36 12.13
CA GLY A 372 0.20 -4.50 13.29
C GLY A 372 -0.96 -3.57 13.70
N ARG A 373 -2.10 -3.61 12.99
CA ARG A 373 -3.25 -2.71 13.23
C ARG A 373 -4.44 -3.37 13.94
N LEU A 374 -4.44 -4.69 14.12
CA LEU A 374 -5.58 -5.48 14.62
C LEU A 374 -5.90 -5.35 16.13
N LEU A 375 -5.51 -4.26 16.79
CA LEU A 375 -5.85 -4.04 18.20
C LEU A 375 -6.89 -2.92 18.32
N PRO A 376 -8.19 -3.27 18.41
CA PRO A 376 -9.20 -2.29 18.78
C PRO A 376 -8.89 -1.73 20.18
N ARG A 377 -9.35 -0.50 20.42
CA ARG A 377 -9.48 0.03 21.78
C ARG A 377 -10.39 -0.93 22.54
N LEU A 378 -9.81 -1.77 23.40
CA LEU A 378 -10.54 -2.40 24.49
C LEU A 378 -10.73 -1.30 25.54
N SER A 379 -11.89 -0.65 25.49
CA SER A 379 -12.48 0.08 26.61
C SER A 379 -13.73 -0.65 27.04
#